data_AF-A0A1H2VPZ9-F1
#
_entry.id   AF-A0A1H2VPZ9-F1
#
_cell.length_a   1.000
_cell.length_b   1.000
_cell.length_c   1.000
_cell.angle_alpha   90.00
_cell.angle_beta   90.00
_cell.angle_gamma   90.00
#
_symmetry.space_group_name_H-M   'P 1'
#
loop_
_entity.id
_entity.type
_entity.pdbx_description
1 polymer ?
#
loop_
_entity_poly.entity_id
_entity_poly.type
_entity_poly.pdbx_seq_one_letter_code
_entity_poly.pdbx_strand_id
1 'polypeptide(L)'
;MSQEIPQSLPAYFESHPDQFAKKNDIAKKAINGILFLAFLVLMIYPEITPVGELWVWRIIAAIGLVFTGLGFYTAYDYYNIQTKTKIKAKGHKKFDSGHTTVEELARLLEQGNYQELANLPSKNNQPLQMFSWEDKDNKTFYILLMKYFSPSDFRGVTPVKVVSGADYDRYKTLISAIDGY
;
A
#
# COMPACT_ATOMS: atom_id res chain seq x y z
N MET A 1 -8.93 -25.79 5.99
CA MET A 1 -8.46 -24.99 4.85
C MET A 1 -7.20 -24.27 5.31
N SER A 2 -6.04 -24.59 4.73
CA SER A 2 -4.81 -23.85 5.05
C SER A 2 -5.02 -22.41 4.59
N GLN A 3 -5.07 -21.47 5.52
CA GLN A 3 -5.16 -20.05 5.18
C GLN A 3 -3.87 -19.69 4.43
N GLU A 4 -3.97 -19.41 3.13
CA GLU A 4 -2.79 -19.02 2.35
C GLU A 4 -2.23 -17.71 2.90
N ILE A 5 -0.91 -17.70 3.09
CA ILE A 5 -0.16 -16.51 3.52
C ILE A 5 0.21 -15.75 2.25
N PRO A 6 -0.42 -14.60 1.96
CA PRO A 6 -0.18 -13.88 0.73
C PRO A 6 1.17 -13.16 0.77
N GLN A 7 1.75 -12.92 -0.41
CA GLN A 7 2.97 -12.11 -0.52
C GLN A 7 2.77 -10.68 -0.05
N SER A 8 1.58 -10.09 -0.29
CA SER A 8 1.21 -8.74 0.12
C SER A 8 -0.32 -8.59 0.16
N LEU A 9 -0.82 -7.48 0.73
CA LEU A 9 -2.26 -7.18 0.69
C LEU A 9 -2.83 -7.02 -0.74
N PRO A 10 -2.15 -6.35 -1.69
CA PRO A 10 -2.52 -6.40 -3.10
C PRO A 10 -2.65 -7.83 -3.65
N ALA A 11 -1.68 -8.70 -3.36
CA ALA A 11 -1.73 -10.09 -3.81
C ALA A 11 -2.92 -10.86 -3.22
N TYR A 12 -3.28 -10.58 -1.97
CA TYR A 12 -4.49 -11.12 -1.34
C TYR A 12 -5.77 -10.66 -2.04
N PHE A 13 -5.89 -9.39 -2.39
CA PHE A 13 -7.07 -8.90 -3.12
C PHE A 13 -7.16 -9.51 -4.52
N GLU A 14 -6.03 -9.67 -5.21
CA GLU A 14 -5.97 -10.26 -6.54
C GLU A 14 -6.25 -11.78 -6.55
N SER A 15 -5.93 -12.48 -5.46
CA SER A 15 -6.24 -13.91 -5.32
C SER A 15 -7.68 -14.21 -4.89
N HIS A 16 -8.47 -13.19 -4.54
CA HIS A 16 -9.90 -13.30 -4.19
C HIS A 16 -10.79 -12.47 -5.13
N PRO A 17 -10.83 -12.81 -6.43
CA PRO A 17 -11.56 -12.03 -7.45
C PRO A 17 -13.10 -12.11 -7.29
N ASP A 18 -13.60 -13.03 -6.48
CA ASP A 18 -15.00 -13.14 -6.07
C ASP A 18 -15.40 -12.06 -5.06
N GLN A 19 -14.43 -11.51 -4.32
CA GLN A 19 -14.65 -10.49 -3.28
C GLN A 19 -14.14 -9.11 -3.68
N PHE A 20 -13.05 -9.05 -4.45
CA PHE A 20 -12.36 -7.80 -4.78
C PHE A 20 -12.21 -7.57 -6.27
N ALA A 21 -12.32 -6.30 -6.67
CA ALA A 21 -12.08 -5.85 -8.03
C ALA A 21 -10.95 -4.82 -8.06
N LYS A 22 -9.97 -5.05 -8.94
CA LYS A 22 -8.97 -4.06 -9.33
C LYS A 22 -9.54 -3.20 -10.44
N LYS A 23 -9.73 -1.91 -10.18
CA LYS A 23 -10.32 -0.96 -11.14
C LYS A 23 -9.32 0.13 -11.47
N ASN A 24 -9.31 0.54 -12.74
CA ASN A 24 -8.53 1.69 -13.17
C ASN A 24 -9.05 2.96 -12.48
N ASP A 25 -8.13 3.73 -11.89
CA ASP A 25 -8.44 5.08 -11.44
C ASP A 25 -8.40 5.99 -12.67
N ILE A 26 -9.57 6.23 -13.26
CA ILE A 26 -9.71 6.98 -14.52
C ILE A 26 -9.09 8.37 -14.40
N ALA A 27 -9.28 9.04 -13.25
CA ALA A 27 -8.74 10.38 -13.03
C ALA A 27 -7.20 10.34 -12.97
N LYS A 28 -6.60 9.44 -12.19
CA LYS A 28 -5.14 9.29 -12.16
C LYS A 28 -4.56 8.87 -13.50
N LYS A 29 -5.24 7.98 -14.25
CA LYS A 29 -4.81 7.60 -15.60
C LYS A 29 -4.88 8.78 -16.56
N ALA A 30 -5.95 9.57 -16.54
CA ALA A 30 -6.05 10.75 -17.38
C ALA A 30 -4.96 11.77 -17.05
N ILE A 31 -4.74 12.10 -15.76
CA ILE A 31 -3.71 13.04 -15.33
C ILE A 31 -2.32 12.55 -15.76
N ASN A 32 -1.96 11.31 -15.44
CA ASN A 32 -0.66 10.76 -15.81
C ASN A 32 -0.50 10.66 -17.34
N GLY A 33 -1.57 10.33 -18.08
CA GLY A 33 -1.54 10.28 -19.54
C GLY A 33 -1.32 11.65 -20.18
N ILE A 34 -1.99 12.69 -19.69
CA ILE A 34 -1.80 14.07 -20.16
C ILE A 34 -0.37 14.56 -19.86
N LEU A 35 0.11 14.33 -18.63
CA LEU A 35 1.47 14.71 -18.25
C LEU A 35 2.52 13.94 -19.06
N PHE A 36 2.29 12.65 -19.33
CA PHE A 36 3.16 11.85 -20.18
C PHE A 36 3.26 12.45 -21.58
N LEU A 37 2.12 12.83 -22.19
CA LEU A 37 2.12 13.50 -23.49
C LEU A 37 2.85 14.84 -23.46
N ALA A 38 2.67 15.64 -22.41
CA ALA A 38 3.37 16.91 -22.25
C ALA A 38 4.90 16.72 -22.17
N PHE A 39 5.37 15.75 -21.39
CA PHE A 39 6.80 15.42 -21.34
C PHE A 39 7.32 14.82 -22.65
N LEU A 40 6.50 14.07 -23.39
CA LEU A 40 6.88 13.57 -24.71
C LEU A 40 7.09 14.71 -25.70
N VAL A 41 6.18 15.68 -25.70
CA VAL A 41 6.31 16.90 -26.52
C VAL A 41 7.56 17.68 -26.12
N LEU A 42 7.80 17.87 -24.83
CA LEU A 42 9.01 18.56 -24.33
C LEU A 42 10.30 17.83 -24.72
N MET A 43 10.31 16.50 -24.74
CA MET A 43 11.46 15.71 -25.16
C MET A 43 11.79 15.91 -26.64
N ILE A 44 10.77 15.96 -27.51
CA ILE A 44 10.92 16.13 -28.96
C ILE A 44 11.24 17.58 -29.30
N TYR A 45 10.52 18.53 -28.69
CA TYR A 45 10.62 19.96 -28.94
C TYR A 45 11.02 20.71 -27.65
N PRO A 46 12.28 20.61 -27.20
CA PRO A 46 12.73 21.34 -26.01
C PRO A 46 12.73 22.87 -26.20
N GLU A 47 12.69 23.33 -27.44
CA GLU A 47 12.69 24.75 -27.84
C GLU A 47 11.44 25.53 -27.39
N ILE A 48 10.37 24.83 -26.98
CA ILE A 48 9.17 25.48 -26.40
C ILE A 48 9.44 26.10 -25.03
N THR A 49 10.58 25.78 -24.42
CA THR A 49 10.98 26.32 -23.11
C THR A 49 11.67 27.67 -23.28
N PRO A 50 11.31 28.68 -22.48
CA PRO A 50 11.76 30.06 -22.72
C PRO A 50 13.21 30.32 -22.30
N VAL A 51 13.82 29.45 -21.49
CA VAL A 51 15.15 29.65 -20.88
C VAL A 51 15.87 28.33 -20.65
N GLY A 52 17.20 28.35 -20.65
CA GLY A 52 18.06 27.22 -20.25
C GLY A 52 18.60 26.39 -21.42
N GLU A 53 19.52 25.47 -21.09
CA GLU A 53 20.15 24.60 -22.10
C GLU A 53 19.21 23.45 -22.48
N LEU A 54 18.99 23.24 -23.78
CA LEU A 54 17.98 22.30 -24.30
C LEU A 54 18.17 20.86 -23.80
N TRP A 55 19.40 20.42 -23.55
CA TRP A 55 19.66 19.07 -23.04
C TRP A 55 19.16 18.87 -21.61
N VAL A 56 19.14 19.92 -20.78
CA VAL A 56 18.60 19.88 -19.41
C VAL A 56 17.11 19.57 -19.45
N TRP A 57 16.37 20.26 -20.34
CA TRP A 57 14.94 20.03 -20.52
C TRP A 57 14.63 18.63 -21.01
N ARG A 58 15.49 18.05 -21.87
CA ARG A 58 15.36 16.65 -22.29
C ARG A 58 15.54 15.67 -21.14
N ILE A 59 16.46 15.93 -20.21
CA ILE A 59 16.62 15.09 -19.00
C ILE A 59 15.39 15.19 -18.11
N ILE A 60 14.90 16.40 -17.84
CA ILE A 60 13.67 16.62 -17.06
C ILE A 60 12.49 15.89 -17.71
N ALA A 61 12.35 16.00 -19.04
CA ALA A 61 11.32 15.31 -19.80
C ALA A 61 11.45 13.79 -19.72
N ALA A 62 12.67 13.24 -19.85
CA ALA A 62 12.92 11.81 -19.73
C ALA A 62 12.52 11.27 -18.34
N ILE A 63 12.92 11.98 -17.29
CA ILE A 63 12.53 11.64 -15.92
C ILE A 63 11.00 11.72 -15.77
N GLY A 64 10.39 12.79 -16.28
CA GLY A 64 8.94 12.99 -16.27
C GLY A 64 8.17 11.87 -16.99
N LEU A 65 8.64 11.41 -18.14
CA LEU A 65 8.05 10.28 -18.88
C LEU A 65 8.09 8.99 -18.07
N VAL A 66 9.21 8.70 -17.40
CA VAL A 66 9.32 7.51 -16.55
C VAL A 66 8.31 7.58 -15.40
N PHE A 67 8.27 8.69 -14.66
CA PHE A 67 7.37 8.83 -13.52
C PHE A 67 5.89 8.79 -13.93
N THR A 68 5.51 9.50 -14.99
CA THR A 68 4.13 9.54 -15.47
C THR A 68 3.71 8.21 -16.12
N GLY A 69 4.61 7.53 -16.81
CA GLY A 69 4.38 6.19 -17.34
C GLY A 69 4.16 5.15 -16.24
N LEU A 70 5.01 5.15 -15.21
CA LEU A 70 4.82 4.31 -14.03
C LEU A 70 3.53 4.67 -13.28
N GLY A 71 3.25 5.96 -13.12
CA GLY A 71 2.01 6.46 -12.51
C GLY A 71 0.77 6.01 -13.28
N PHE A 72 0.80 6.03 -14.61
CA PHE A 72 -0.29 5.54 -15.46
C PHE A 72 -0.49 4.03 -15.32
N TYR A 73 0.59 3.25 -15.30
CA TYR A 73 0.55 1.80 -15.15
C TYR A 73 0.00 1.38 -13.78
N THR A 74 0.39 2.10 -12.72
CA THR A 74 0.01 1.83 -11.33
C THR A 74 -1.28 2.53 -10.89
N ALA A 75 -1.94 3.29 -11.78
CA ALA A 75 -3.19 4.00 -11.51
C ALA A 75 -4.40 3.05 -11.50
N TYR A 76 -4.45 2.22 -10.47
CA TYR A 76 -5.58 1.39 -10.13
C TYR A 76 -5.87 1.50 -8.63
N ASP A 77 -7.09 1.15 -8.25
CA ASP A 77 -7.48 0.95 -6.86
C ASP A 77 -8.19 -0.39 -6.71
N TYR A 78 -8.27 -0.85 -5.47
CA TYR A 78 -9.02 -2.05 -5.10
C TYR A 78 -10.38 -1.66 -4.53
N TYR A 79 -11.39 -2.46 -4.83
CA TYR A 79 -12.76 -2.27 -4.37
C TYR A 79 -13.33 -3.59 -3.86
N ASN A 80 -14.16 -3.54 -2.83
CA ASN A 80 -15.05 -4.64 -2.49
C ASN A 80 -16.18 -4.71 -3.53
N ILE A 81 -16.43 -5.89 -4.10
CA ILE A 81 -17.43 -6.08 -5.16
C ILE A 81 -18.85 -5.95 -4.62
N GLN A 82 -19.11 -6.51 -3.45
CA GLN A 82 -20.45 -6.58 -2.86
C GLN A 82 -20.93 -5.19 -2.41
N THR A 83 -20.09 -4.48 -1.66
CA THR A 83 -20.42 -3.16 -1.11
C THR A 83 -20.08 -2.01 -2.06
N LYS A 84 -19.31 -2.27 -3.13
CA LYS A 84 -18.83 -1.28 -4.11
C LYS A 84 -17.96 -0.18 -3.49
N THR A 85 -17.37 -0.44 -2.33
CA THR A 85 -16.55 0.50 -1.57
C THR A 85 -15.07 0.37 -1.90
N LYS A 86 -14.32 1.46 -1.70
CA LYS A 86 -12.91 1.57 -2.09
C LYS A 86 -11.99 1.17 -0.93
N ILE A 87 -11.01 0.33 -1.22
CA ILE A 87 -9.97 -0.10 -0.27
C ILE A 87 -8.70 0.71 -0.53
N LYS A 88 -8.09 1.26 0.52
CA LYS A 88 -6.87 2.06 0.43
C LYS A 88 -5.81 1.57 1.42
N ALA A 89 -4.54 1.64 1.02
CA ALA A 89 -3.44 1.52 1.96
C ALA A 89 -3.58 2.60 3.05
N LYS A 90 -3.55 2.19 4.32
CA LYS A 90 -3.70 3.09 5.45
C LYS A 90 -2.33 3.44 6.01
N GLY A 91 -1.56 2.44 6.44
CA GLY A 91 -0.16 2.65 6.78
C GLY A 91 0.54 1.35 7.17
N HIS A 92 1.67 1.51 7.86
CA HIS A 92 2.44 0.38 8.34
C HIS A 92 3.24 0.73 9.58
N LYS A 93 3.43 -0.24 10.47
CA LYS A 93 4.34 -0.15 11.61
C LYS A 93 5.55 -1.04 11.41
N LYS A 94 6.72 -0.50 11.71
CA LYS A 94 7.98 -1.25 11.78
C LYS A 94 8.26 -1.56 13.25
N PHE A 95 8.32 -2.84 13.61
CA PHE A 95 8.53 -3.26 15.00
C PHE A 95 10.01 -3.44 15.28
N ASP A 96 10.47 -2.98 16.45
CA ASP A 96 11.82 -3.30 16.89
C ASP A 96 11.96 -4.81 17.15
N SER A 97 12.70 -5.48 16.27
CA SER A 97 12.89 -6.93 16.33
C SER A 97 13.73 -7.37 17.53
N GLY A 98 14.33 -6.45 18.29
CA GLY A 98 14.92 -6.74 19.59
C GLY A 98 13.90 -6.91 20.72
N HIS A 99 12.64 -6.53 20.50
CA HIS A 99 11.59 -6.50 21.52
C HIS A 99 10.36 -7.36 21.19
N THR A 100 10.29 -7.96 20.00
CA THR A 100 9.16 -8.81 19.59
C THR A 100 9.61 -9.82 18.54
N THR A 101 8.87 -10.92 18.43
CA THR A 101 9.05 -11.91 17.35
C THR A 101 7.83 -11.99 16.43
N VAL A 102 7.94 -12.76 15.33
CA VAL A 102 6.81 -13.02 14.42
C VAL A 102 5.69 -13.73 15.16
N GLU A 103 6.02 -14.72 15.97
CA GLU A 103 5.08 -15.55 16.73
C GLU A 103 4.32 -14.71 17.76
N GLU A 104 5.01 -13.80 18.43
CA GLU A 104 4.39 -12.88 19.38
C GLU A 104 3.43 -11.91 18.68
N LEU A 105 3.86 -11.26 17.59
CA LEU A 105 2.99 -10.38 16.83
C LEU A 105 1.79 -11.11 16.23
N ALA A 106 2.00 -12.31 15.69
CA ALA A 106 0.93 -13.14 15.14
C ALA A 106 -0.10 -13.49 16.21
N ARG A 107 0.36 -13.88 17.41
CA ARG A 107 -0.51 -14.16 18.56
C ARG A 107 -1.29 -12.92 18.98
N LEU A 108 -0.64 -11.76 19.11
CA LEU A 108 -1.30 -10.51 19.49
C LEU A 108 -2.34 -10.09 18.44
N LEU A 109 -2.02 -10.22 17.15
CA LEU A 109 -2.94 -9.92 16.05
C LEU A 109 -4.14 -10.87 16.02
N GLU A 110 -3.91 -12.17 16.24
CA GLU A 110 -4.96 -13.18 16.29
C GLU A 110 -5.93 -12.90 17.44
N GLN A 111 -5.38 -12.61 18.63
CA GLN A 111 -6.13 -12.26 19.85
C GLN A 111 -6.81 -10.89 19.78
N GLY A 112 -6.54 -10.07 18.75
CA GLY A 112 -7.07 -8.72 18.63
C GLY A 112 -6.53 -7.77 19.69
N ASN A 113 -5.32 -8.02 20.23
CA ASN A 113 -4.68 -7.16 21.21
C ASN A 113 -3.95 -6.00 20.52
N TYR A 114 -4.72 -5.13 19.87
CA TYR A 114 -4.19 -3.98 19.13
C TYR A 114 -3.54 -2.92 20.03
N GLN A 115 -3.92 -2.87 21.31
CA GLN A 115 -3.32 -1.96 22.27
C GLN A 115 -1.86 -2.33 22.55
N GLU A 116 -1.58 -3.61 22.77
CA GLU A 116 -0.20 -4.08 22.93
C GLU A 116 0.61 -3.89 21.64
N LEU A 117 0.01 -4.22 20.48
CA LEU A 117 0.62 -3.97 19.18
C LEU A 117 0.96 -2.48 18.96
N ALA A 118 0.13 -1.56 19.45
CA ALA A 118 0.37 -0.12 19.41
C ALA A 118 1.53 0.30 20.31
N ASN A 119 1.67 -0.32 21.48
CA ASN A 119 2.70 0.02 22.47
C ASN A 119 4.07 -0.59 22.16
N LEU A 120 4.15 -1.66 21.36
CA LEU A 120 5.43 -2.27 21.00
C LEU A 120 6.38 -1.24 20.36
N PRO A 121 7.66 -1.20 20.73
CA PRO A 121 8.60 -0.22 20.22
C PRO A 121 8.72 -0.28 18.69
N SER A 122 8.85 0.90 18.08
CA SER A 122 9.17 1.04 16.66
C SER A 122 10.60 1.49 16.45
N LYS A 123 11.23 0.97 15.40
CA LYS A 123 12.58 1.34 15.00
C LYS A 123 12.69 1.39 13.49
N ASN A 124 13.62 2.20 12.99
CA ASN A 124 13.94 2.25 11.57
C ASN A 124 14.67 0.97 11.12
N ASN A 125 14.61 0.69 9.82
CA ASN A 125 15.29 -0.44 9.18
C ASN A 125 15.00 -1.80 9.85
N GLN A 126 13.74 -2.04 10.21
CA GLN A 126 13.32 -3.30 10.82
C GLN A 126 12.75 -4.27 9.79
N PRO A 127 13.09 -5.56 9.90
CA PRO A 127 12.61 -6.59 8.98
C PRO A 127 11.13 -6.89 9.19
N LEU A 128 10.60 -6.75 10.40
CA LEU A 128 9.24 -7.13 10.78
C LEU A 128 8.31 -5.92 10.78
N GLN A 129 7.23 -6.02 9.99
CA GLN A 129 6.31 -4.92 9.76
C GLN A 129 4.86 -5.41 9.75
N MET A 130 3.94 -4.55 10.18
CA MET A 130 2.49 -4.76 10.00
C MET A 130 1.97 -3.73 9.02
N PHE A 131 1.24 -4.19 8.01
CA PHE A 131 0.56 -3.34 7.03
C PHE A 131 -0.93 -3.37 7.27
N SER A 132 -1.56 -2.22 7.12
CA SER A 132 -3.01 -2.08 7.19
C SER A 132 -3.54 -1.43 5.91
N TRP A 133 -4.64 -1.98 5.41
CA TRP A 133 -5.46 -1.37 4.37
C TRP A 133 -6.88 -1.22 4.92
N GLU A 134 -7.53 -0.12 4.55
CA GLU A 134 -8.83 0.27 5.09
C GLU A 134 -9.84 0.38 3.95
N ASP A 135 -10.97 -0.30 4.11
CA ASP A 135 -12.24 0.03 3.48
C ASP A 135 -13.08 0.82 4.48
N LYS A 136 -12.99 2.15 4.39
CA LYS A 136 -13.58 3.05 5.38
C LYS A 136 -15.11 2.98 5.35
N ASP A 137 -15.68 2.89 4.15
CA ASP A 137 -17.13 2.96 3.95
C ASP A 137 -17.80 1.63 4.32
N ASN A 138 -17.13 0.50 4.08
CA ASN A 138 -17.55 -0.81 4.56
C ASN A 138 -17.04 -1.16 5.97
N LYS A 139 -16.45 -0.18 6.68
CA LYS A 139 -15.93 -0.35 8.05
C LYS A 139 -15.10 -1.63 8.22
N THR A 140 -14.08 -1.79 7.39
CA THR A 140 -13.23 -2.98 7.38
C THR A 140 -11.75 -2.63 7.27
N PHE A 141 -10.92 -3.21 8.13
CA PHE A 141 -9.47 -3.25 7.99
C PHE A 141 -9.01 -4.62 7.50
N TYR A 142 -7.99 -4.62 6.65
CA TYR A 142 -7.22 -5.77 6.22
C TYR A 142 -5.79 -5.60 6.73
N ILE A 143 -5.35 -6.51 7.59
CA ILE A 143 -4.07 -6.41 8.28
C ILE A 143 -3.20 -7.61 7.92
N LEU A 144 -1.93 -7.36 7.59
CA LEU A 144 -0.96 -8.38 7.25
C LEU A 144 0.37 -8.12 7.94
N LEU A 145 0.90 -9.13 8.63
CA LEU A 145 2.29 -9.12 9.08
C LEU A 145 3.20 -9.53 7.92
N MET A 146 4.25 -8.76 7.70
CA MET A 146 5.22 -8.96 6.64
C MET A 146 6.64 -8.96 7.22
N LYS A 147 7.53 -9.76 6.63
CA LYS A 147 8.93 -9.87 7.06
C LYS A 147 9.89 -9.90 5.89
N TYR A 148 11.03 -9.25 6.05
CA TYR A 148 12.20 -9.45 5.18
C TYR A 148 12.92 -10.76 5.57
N PHE A 149 12.97 -11.71 4.65
CA PHE A 149 13.80 -12.92 4.75
C PHE A 149 15.18 -12.70 4.12
N SER A 150 15.24 -11.81 3.14
CA SER A 150 16.47 -11.30 2.52
C SER A 150 16.20 -9.88 1.99
N PRO A 151 17.22 -9.12 1.53
CA PRO A 151 17.00 -7.80 0.95
C PRO A 151 16.00 -7.77 -0.23
N SER A 152 15.81 -8.90 -0.92
CA SER A 152 14.90 -9.04 -2.06
C SER A 152 13.67 -9.92 -1.79
N ASP A 153 13.56 -10.52 -0.61
CA ASP A 153 12.43 -11.36 -0.21
C ASP A 153 11.66 -10.72 0.95
N PHE A 154 10.60 -9.99 0.59
CA PHE A 154 9.69 -9.34 1.52
C PHE A 154 8.26 -9.83 1.29
N ARG A 155 7.71 -10.56 2.28
CA ARG A 155 6.43 -11.23 2.10
C ARG A 155 5.66 -11.40 3.40
N GLY A 156 4.37 -11.71 3.27
CA GLY A 156 3.51 -12.03 4.41
C GLY A 156 4.04 -13.20 5.22
N VAL A 157 3.84 -13.14 6.54
CA VAL A 157 4.17 -14.22 7.49
C VAL A 157 2.96 -14.72 8.27
N THR A 158 1.81 -14.08 8.09
CA THR A 158 0.51 -14.53 8.62
C THR A 158 -0.56 -14.48 7.54
N PRO A 159 -1.67 -15.20 7.71
CA PRO A 159 -2.90 -14.91 7.01
C PRO A 159 -3.35 -13.46 7.22
N VAL A 160 -4.17 -12.95 6.29
CA VAL A 160 -4.76 -11.60 6.43
C VAL A 160 -5.80 -11.62 7.55
N LYS A 161 -5.61 -10.76 8.55
CA LYS A 161 -6.60 -10.50 9.59
C LYS A 161 -7.59 -9.46 9.09
N VAL A 162 -8.86 -9.85 9.00
CA VAL A 162 -9.97 -8.95 8.65
C VAL A 162 -10.64 -8.47 9.93
N VAL A 163 -10.73 -7.15 10.12
CA VAL A 163 -11.40 -6.51 11.27
C VAL A 163 -12.55 -5.70 10.72
N SER A 164 -13.79 -6.12 10.98
CA SER A 164 -14.97 -5.52 10.35
C SER A 164 -16.10 -5.25 11.34
N GLY A 165 -17.08 -4.44 10.95
CA GLY A 165 -18.29 -4.20 11.72
C GLY A 165 -18.01 -3.55 13.07
N ALA A 166 -18.54 -4.14 14.16
CA ALA A 166 -18.38 -3.58 15.50
C ALA A 166 -16.91 -3.53 15.96
N ASP A 167 -16.09 -4.51 15.55
CA ASP A 167 -14.67 -4.53 15.88
C ASP A 167 -13.90 -3.44 15.15
N TYR A 168 -14.31 -3.07 13.93
CA TYR A 168 -13.74 -1.92 13.23
C TYR A 168 -13.94 -0.66 14.06
N ASP A 169 -15.17 -0.36 14.49
CA ASP A 169 -15.46 0.86 15.25
C ASP A 169 -14.71 0.86 16.59
N ARG A 170 -14.57 -0.31 17.23
CA ARG A 170 -13.84 -0.48 18.49
C ARG A 170 -12.34 -0.22 18.35
N TYR A 171 -11.70 -0.73 17.30
CA TYR A 171 -10.25 -0.75 17.17
C TYR A 171 -9.68 0.30 16.20
N LYS A 172 -10.52 1.05 15.49
CA LYS A 172 -10.11 2.03 14.49
C LYS A 172 -9.03 2.99 14.98
N THR A 173 -9.20 3.55 16.18
CA THR A 173 -8.23 4.51 16.75
C THR A 173 -6.89 3.85 17.04
N LEU A 174 -6.91 2.63 17.59
CA LEU A 174 -5.69 1.88 17.92
C LEU A 174 -4.95 1.45 16.66
N ILE A 175 -5.65 0.88 15.68
CA ILE A 175 -5.07 0.47 14.39
C ILE A 175 -4.51 1.69 13.66
N SER A 176 -5.23 2.81 13.63
CA SER A 176 -4.74 4.04 13.00
C SER A 176 -3.48 4.59 13.70
N ALA A 177 -3.40 4.51 15.02
CA ALA A 177 -2.23 4.95 15.79
C ALA A 177 -1.01 4.06 15.56
N ILE A 178 -1.22 2.74 15.37
CA ILE A 178 -0.16 1.80 15.01
C ILE A 178 0.50 2.20 13.69
N ASP A 179 -0.30 2.65 12.73
CA ASP A 179 0.13 2.98 11.36
C ASP A 179 0.94 4.28 11.23
N GLY A 180 1.22 4.96 12.35
CA GLY A 180 2.06 6.16 12.40
C GLY A 180 1.36 7.44 11.94
N TYR A 181 0.04 7.53 12.09
CA TYR A 181 -0.76 8.74 11.82
C TYR A 181 -1.19 9.45 13.10
#